data_AF-A0A7L0JQN6-F1
#
_entry.id   AF-A0A7L0JQN6-F1
#
_cell.length_a   1.000
_cell.length_b   1.000
_cell.length_c   1.000
_cell.angle_alpha   90.00
_cell.angle_beta   90.00
_cell.angle_gamma   90.00
#
_symmetry.space_group_name_H-M   'P 1'
#
loop_
_entity.id
_entity.type
_entity.pdbx_description
1 polymer ?
#
loop_
_entity_poly.entity_id
_entity_poly.type
_entity_poly.pdbx_seq_one_letter_code
_entity_poly.pdbx_strand_id
1 'polypeptide(L)'
;RKQFSFPSIFIYGHTSSGKTYVMQTLLNTLQLPHVFVNCVEYFTSRLLLEEILIQLQNCSPEAKQASHVPCDSFNDFVRLFKQAVVSQDLQDQTLYVVSKLILVLDRAEHLREMEANVLPAFLRLQELTDRNVTVVLLSEIVWELFRPNTGCFEPFTLYFPDYSIGHLQKILCQNHPPEYSADFYAAYINILLGVFYMVCRDLKELQHLAALNFSKYCEPVVRGEANERDTRKLWKNIEPHLKKAMQTVYLREIS
;
A
#
# COMPACT_ATOMS: atom_id res chain seq x y z
N ARG A 1 -15.75 -19.39 21.62
CA ARG A 1 -14.34 -19.01 21.89
C ARG A 1 -14.12 -17.66 21.22
N LYS A 2 -13.84 -16.58 21.96
CA LYS A 2 -13.51 -15.28 21.34
C LYS A 2 -12.23 -15.48 20.53
N GLN A 3 -12.32 -15.45 19.22
CA GLN A 3 -11.19 -15.66 18.32
C GLN A 3 -10.45 -14.33 18.23
N PHE A 4 -9.61 -14.05 19.23
CA PHE A 4 -8.74 -12.89 19.19
C PHE A 4 -7.73 -13.08 18.07
N SER A 5 -7.70 -12.13 17.15
CA SER A 5 -6.62 -12.03 16.16
C SER A 5 -5.36 -11.52 16.83
N PHE A 6 -4.22 -11.61 16.14
CA PHE A 6 -2.99 -10.99 16.62
C PHE A 6 -3.19 -9.48 16.89
N PRO A 7 -2.64 -8.94 17.99
CA PRO A 7 -2.73 -7.51 18.31
C PRO A 7 -2.08 -6.63 17.26
N SER A 8 -0.92 -7.06 16.78
CA SER A 8 -0.14 -6.32 15.81
C SER A 8 0.47 -7.26 14.76
N ILE A 9 0.38 -6.82 13.51
CA ILE A 9 0.96 -7.48 12.34
C ILE A 9 1.89 -6.47 11.69
N PHE A 10 3.11 -6.89 11.40
CA PHE A 10 4.12 -6.07 10.77
C PHE A 10 4.44 -6.64 9.39
N ILE A 11 4.10 -5.90 8.33
CA ILE A 11 4.32 -6.30 6.95
C ILE A 11 5.46 -5.47 6.37
N TYR A 12 6.50 -6.13 5.88
CA TYR A 12 7.64 -5.47 5.26
C TYR A 12 7.97 -5.99 3.87
N GLY A 13 8.53 -5.12 3.03
CA GLY A 13 8.93 -5.41 1.65
C GLY A 13 9.22 -4.11 0.90
N HIS A 14 9.76 -4.16 -0.32
CA HIS A 14 10.13 -2.95 -1.07
C HIS A 14 8.92 -2.09 -1.49
N THR A 15 9.13 -0.81 -1.87
CA THR A 15 8.10 0.15 -2.35
C THR A 15 7.08 -0.50 -3.32
N SER A 16 7.58 -1.24 -4.30
CA SER A 16 6.83 -1.75 -5.45
C SER A 16 6.19 -3.12 -5.24
N SER A 17 6.30 -3.70 -4.04
CA SER A 17 5.73 -5.04 -3.72
C SER A 17 4.20 -5.05 -3.63
N GLY A 18 3.53 -3.90 -3.66
CA GLY A 18 2.06 -3.82 -3.68
C GLY A 18 1.38 -4.12 -2.35
N LYS A 19 2.10 -4.04 -1.23
CA LYS A 19 1.59 -4.24 0.15
C LYS A 19 0.28 -3.48 0.39
N THR A 20 0.31 -2.17 0.17
CA THR A 20 -0.85 -1.28 0.36
C THR A 20 -2.02 -1.69 -0.52
N TYR A 21 -1.77 -2.01 -1.79
CA TYR A 21 -2.82 -2.43 -2.73
C TYR A 21 -3.49 -3.74 -2.31
N VAL A 22 -2.70 -4.75 -1.91
CA VAL A 22 -3.24 -6.04 -1.45
C VAL A 22 -4.05 -5.86 -0.16
N MET A 23 -3.57 -5.05 0.79
CA MET A 23 -4.30 -4.80 2.03
C MET A 23 -5.60 -4.03 1.77
N GLN A 24 -5.57 -2.97 0.97
CA GLN A 24 -6.78 -2.20 0.63
C GLN A 24 -7.81 -3.05 -0.11
N THR A 25 -7.38 -3.81 -1.12
CA THR A 25 -8.29 -4.69 -1.88
C THR A 25 -8.89 -5.78 -0.98
N LEU A 26 -8.09 -6.39 -0.09
CA LEU A 26 -8.59 -7.40 0.84
C LEU A 26 -9.62 -6.82 1.82
N LEU A 27 -9.32 -5.66 2.42
CA LEU A 27 -10.21 -5.00 3.38
C LEU A 27 -11.51 -4.53 2.72
N ASN A 28 -11.43 -4.00 1.50
CA ASN A 28 -12.60 -3.59 0.72
C ASN A 28 -13.45 -4.79 0.28
N THR A 29 -12.82 -5.88 -0.16
CA THR A 29 -13.53 -7.09 -0.62
C THR A 29 -14.25 -7.79 0.53
N LEU A 30 -13.62 -7.84 1.71
CA LEU A 30 -14.20 -8.43 2.91
C LEU A 30 -15.14 -7.46 3.67
N GLN A 31 -15.24 -6.21 3.24
CA GLN A 31 -16.04 -5.14 3.87
C GLN A 31 -15.81 -5.03 5.38
N LEU A 32 -14.55 -5.20 5.82
CA LEU A 32 -14.20 -5.08 7.23
C LEU A 32 -14.09 -3.60 7.62
N PRO A 33 -14.55 -3.22 8.83
CA PRO A 33 -14.35 -1.87 9.32
C PRO A 33 -12.85 -1.65 9.52
N HIS A 34 -12.30 -0.72 8.73
CA HIS A 34 -10.87 -0.42 8.76
C HIS A 34 -10.61 1.07 8.63
N VAL A 35 -9.49 1.49 9.19
CA VAL A 35 -8.97 2.85 9.15
C VAL A 35 -7.61 2.77 8.45
N PHE A 36 -7.40 3.63 7.46
CA PHE A 36 -6.19 3.64 6.67
C PHE A 36 -5.51 4.99 6.81
N VAL A 37 -4.30 5.01 7.38
CA VAL A 37 -3.56 6.25 7.65
C VAL A 37 -2.14 6.14 7.12
N ASN A 38 -1.70 7.19 6.43
CA ASN A 38 -0.33 7.32 5.94
C ASN A 38 0.52 8.10 6.95
N CYS A 39 1.54 7.47 7.53
CA CYS A 39 2.39 8.11 8.54
C CYS A 39 3.26 9.25 7.98
N VAL A 40 3.41 9.37 6.65
CA VAL A 40 4.15 10.50 6.04
C VAL A 40 3.38 11.81 6.11
N GLU A 41 2.05 11.75 5.99
CA GLU A 41 1.21 12.96 5.98
C GLU A 41 1.14 13.61 7.36
N TYR A 42 1.22 12.80 8.41
CA TYR A 42 1.06 13.22 9.79
C TYR A 42 2.36 13.13 10.56
N PHE A 43 3.17 14.20 10.52
CA PHE A 43 4.49 14.25 11.16
C PHE A 43 4.45 14.36 12.70
N THR A 44 3.30 14.71 13.30
CA THR A 44 3.13 14.75 14.77
C THR A 44 2.22 13.62 15.24
N SER A 45 2.53 13.09 16.42
CA SER A 45 1.70 12.13 17.15
C SER A 45 0.25 12.59 17.28
N ARG A 46 0.04 13.86 17.62
CA ARG A 46 -1.28 14.48 17.75
C ARG A 46 -2.11 14.39 16.46
N LEU A 47 -1.55 14.83 15.32
CA LEU A 47 -2.29 14.81 14.05
C LEU A 47 -2.65 13.38 13.62
N LEU A 48 -1.73 12.44 13.83
CA LEU A 48 -1.97 11.02 13.55
C LEU A 48 -3.15 10.48 14.37
N LEU A 49 -3.18 10.77 15.68
CA LEU A 49 -4.25 10.32 16.58
C LEU A 49 -5.58 10.99 16.27
N GLU A 50 -5.58 12.30 15.96
CA GLU A 50 -6.77 13.04 15.56
C GLU A 50 -7.37 12.47 14.26
N GLU A 51 -6.56 12.19 13.24
CA GLU A 51 -7.04 11.59 11.99
C GLU A 51 -7.68 10.22 12.21
N ILE A 52 -7.04 9.35 13.01
CA ILE A 52 -7.59 8.03 13.32
C ILE A 52 -8.97 8.17 13.97
N LEU A 53 -9.12 9.09 14.92
CA LEU A 53 -10.41 9.34 15.57
C LEU A 53 -11.46 9.89 14.59
N ILE A 54 -11.07 10.81 13.70
CA ILE A 54 -11.96 11.39 12.69
C ILE A 54 -12.48 10.31 11.74
N GLN A 55 -11.60 9.44 11.24
CA GLN A 55 -12.01 8.33 10.36
C GLN A 55 -12.95 7.35 11.06
N LEU A 56 -12.71 7.05 12.35
CA LEU A 56 -13.61 6.19 13.14
C LEU A 56 -14.98 6.81 13.38
N GLN A 57 -15.03 8.11 13.65
CA GLN A 57 -16.29 8.84 13.83
C GLN A 57 -17.06 8.95 12.52
N ASN A 58 -16.38 9.13 11.39
CA ASN A 58 -17.01 9.16 10.06
C ASN A 58 -17.60 7.80 9.66
N CYS A 59 -17.06 6.68 10.15
CA CYS A 59 -17.67 5.36 10.00
C CYS A 59 -19.00 5.21 10.79
N SER A 60 -19.26 6.05 11.79
CA SER A 60 -20.52 6.05 12.56
C SER A 60 -21.39 7.26 12.18
N PRO A 61 -22.51 7.08 11.46
CA PRO A 61 -23.31 8.19 10.94
C PRO A 61 -24.00 9.07 12.01
N GLU A 62 -24.02 8.64 13.29
CA GLU A 62 -24.69 9.33 14.40
C GLU A 62 -23.79 10.34 15.14
N ALA A 63 -22.46 10.34 14.90
CA ALA A 63 -21.51 11.18 15.64
C ALA A 63 -21.19 12.53 14.96
N LYS A 64 -22.03 13.03 14.04
CA LYS A 64 -21.81 14.32 13.34
C LYS A 64 -21.89 15.56 14.22
N GLN A 65 -21.98 15.41 15.55
CA GLN A 65 -22.13 16.52 16.51
C GLN A 65 -21.05 16.56 17.60
N ALA A 66 -20.06 15.65 17.59
CA ALA A 66 -18.91 15.82 18.47
C ALA A 66 -17.88 16.73 17.77
N SER A 67 -17.90 18.01 18.14
CA SER A 67 -16.83 18.97 17.87
C SER A 67 -15.47 18.31 18.03
N HIS A 68 -14.59 18.51 17.03
CA HIS A 68 -13.17 18.14 17.01
C HIS A 68 -12.57 18.13 18.43
N VAL A 69 -12.52 16.97 19.08
CA VAL A 69 -11.98 16.88 20.45
C VAL A 69 -10.46 16.87 20.27
N PRO A 70 -9.74 17.91 20.72
CA PRO A 70 -8.29 17.93 20.63
C PRO A 70 -7.73 16.74 21.41
N CYS A 71 -6.90 15.94 20.74
CA CYS A 71 -6.27 14.80 21.35
C CYS A 71 -4.85 15.19 21.76
N ASP A 72 -4.70 15.75 22.96
CA ASP A 72 -3.39 16.24 23.44
C ASP A 72 -2.50 15.11 23.98
N SER A 73 -3.06 13.95 24.34
CA SER A 73 -2.33 12.81 24.88
C SER A 73 -2.82 11.47 24.34
N PHE A 74 -1.93 10.48 24.28
CA PHE A 74 -2.28 9.10 23.91
C PHE A 74 -3.32 8.49 24.87
N ASN A 75 -3.37 8.90 26.14
CA ASN A 75 -4.40 8.40 27.06
C ASN A 75 -5.80 8.95 26.72
N ASP A 76 -5.88 10.22 26.34
CA ASP A 76 -7.11 10.81 25.85
C ASP A 76 -7.56 10.12 24.55
N PHE A 77 -6.62 9.79 23.65
CA PHE A 77 -6.89 8.95 22.49
C PHE A 77 -7.52 7.62 22.87
N VAL A 78 -6.91 6.85 23.80
CA VAL A 78 -7.45 5.55 24.22
C VAL A 78 -8.85 5.68 24.81
N ARG A 79 -9.13 6.74 25.58
CA ARG A 79 -10.46 7.01 26.14
C ARG A 79 -11.48 7.30 25.04
N LEU A 80 -11.16 8.21 24.11
CA LEU A 80 -12.04 8.58 22.99
C LEU A 80 -12.25 7.41 22.02
N PHE A 81 -11.20 6.65 21.75
CA PHE A 81 -11.25 5.45 20.93
C PHE A 81 -12.17 4.39 21.55
N LYS A 82 -12.07 4.14 22.87
CA LYS A 82 -13.02 3.25 23.58
C LYS A 82 -14.46 3.71 23.42
N GLN A 83 -14.73 5.01 23.52
CA GLN A 83 -16.08 5.57 23.35
C GLN A 83 -16.59 5.37 21.92
N ALA A 84 -15.75 5.65 20.91
CA ALA A 84 -16.11 5.50 19.50
C ALA A 84 -16.41 4.03 19.11
N VAL A 85 -15.62 3.08 19.63
CA VAL A 85 -15.84 1.65 19.37
C VAL A 85 -17.10 1.14 20.08
N VAL A 86 -17.40 1.63 21.29
CA VAL A 86 -18.65 1.27 21.99
C VAL A 86 -19.88 1.72 21.21
N SER A 87 -19.87 2.91 20.61
CA SER A 87 -20.97 3.37 19.76
C SER A 87 -21.15 2.51 18.51
N GLN A 88 -20.08 1.94 17.96
CA GLN A 88 -20.16 1.03 16.80
C GLN A 88 -20.72 -0.34 17.20
N ASP A 89 -20.29 -0.91 18.32
CA ASP A 89 -20.83 -2.19 18.86
C ASP A 89 -22.34 -2.12 19.14
N LEU A 90 -22.89 -0.93 19.41
CA LEU A 90 -24.31 -0.71 19.71
C LEU A 90 -25.21 -0.69 18.46
N GLN A 91 -24.67 -0.42 17.27
CA GLN A 91 -25.45 -0.34 16.02
C GLN A 91 -25.65 -1.72 15.37
N ASP A 92 -24.71 -2.66 15.54
CA ASP A 92 -24.74 -3.99 14.91
C ASP A 92 -25.41 -5.07 15.79
N GLN A 93 -26.61 -4.82 16.32
CA GLN A 93 -27.33 -5.79 17.17
C GLN A 93 -27.83 -7.07 16.44
N THR A 94 -27.48 -7.30 15.17
CA THR A 94 -27.99 -8.47 14.41
C THR A 94 -26.96 -9.54 14.07
N LEU A 95 -25.67 -9.37 14.36
CA LEU A 95 -24.67 -10.42 14.15
C LEU A 95 -23.68 -10.47 15.31
N TYR A 96 -23.56 -11.64 15.92
CA TYR A 96 -22.56 -12.03 16.94
C TYR A 96 -21.11 -12.02 16.38
N VAL A 97 -20.75 -11.03 15.58
CA VAL A 97 -19.39 -10.79 15.14
C VAL A 97 -18.87 -9.67 16.02
N VAL A 98 -17.91 -10.00 16.87
CA VAL A 98 -17.09 -8.99 17.54
C VAL A 98 -16.50 -8.13 16.42
N SER A 99 -17.03 -6.93 16.20
CA SER A 99 -16.63 -6.03 15.11
C SER A 99 -15.13 -5.77 15.26
N LYS A 100 -14.36 -6.48 14.42
CA LYS A 100 -12.91 -6.43 14.44
C LYS A 100 -12.50 -5.19 13.68
N LEU A 101 -11.99 -4.21 14.40
CA LEU A 101 -11.48 -2.98 13.80
C LEU A 101 -10.02 -3.19 13.37
N ILE A 102 -9.72 -2.89 12.12
CA ILE A 102 -8.35 -3.00 11.58
C ILE A 102 -7.79 -1.59 11.37
N LEU A 103 -6.71 -1.26 12.06
CA LEU A 103 -5.98 -0.01 11.86
C LEU A 103 -4.76 -0.31 10.98
N VAL A 104 -4.70 0.27 9.78
CA VAL A 104 -3.56 0.14 8.88
C VAL A 104 -2.75 1.44 8.89
N LEU A 105 -1.49 1.33 9.30
CA LEU A 105 -0.52 2.42 9.27
C LEU A 105 0.45 2.17 8.11
N ASP A 106 0.34 2.97 7.06
CA ASP A 106 1.25 2.93 5.92
C ASP A 106 2.51 3.75 6.19
N ARG A 107 3.65 3.29 5.65
CA ARG A 107 4.98 3.89 5.85
C ARG A 107 5.34 4.09 7.32
N ALA A 108 5.18 3.03 8.09
CA ALA A 108 5.40 3.01 9.53
C ALA A 108 6.84 3.37 9.96
N GLU A 109 7.82 3.42 9.04
CA GLU A 109 9.18 3.91 9.31
C GLU A 109 9.21 5.27 10.02
N HIS A 110 8.30 6.17 9.68
CA HIS A 110 8.22 7.50 10.30
C HIS A 110 7.72 7.46 11.74
N LEU A 111 7.04 6.40 12.19
CA LEU A 111 6.65 6.24 13.59
C LEU A 111 7.85 6.15 14.54
N ARG A 112 9.04 5.82 14.02
CA ARG A 112 10.29 5.78 14.80
C ARG A 112 10.85 7.18 15.08
N GLU A 113 10.57 8.14 14.20
CA GLU A 113 11.03 9.52 14.30
C GLU A 113 10.12 10.36 15.21
N MET A 114 8.90 9.87 15.45
CA MET A 114 7.96 10.43 16.42
C MET A 114 8.37 10.12 17.87
N GLU A 115 7.46 10.34 18.81
CA GLU A 115 7.69 10.06 20.22
C GLU A 115 7.89 8.54 20.48
N ALA A 116 8.86 8.21 21.33
CA ALA A 116 9.27 6.83 21.62
C ALA A 116 8.16 5.95 22.26
N ASN A 117 7.12 6.55 22.81
CA ASN A 117 5.97 5.89 23.41
C ASN A 117 4.90 5.46 22.37
N VAL A 118 4.84 6.09 21.20
CA VAL A 118 3.76 5.90 20.22
C VAL A 118 3.76 4.50 19.65
N LEU A 119 4.92 4.02 19.18
CA LEU A 119 5.04 2.69 18.59
C LEU A 119 4.69 1.57 19.60
N PRO A 120 5.28 1.50 20.81
CA PRO A 120 4.88 0.53 21.83
C PRO A 120 3.39 0.59 22.19
N ALA A 121 2.82 1.79 22.20
CA ALA A 121 1.42 1.98 22.54
C ALA A 121 0.48 1.48 21.44
N PHE A 122 0.83 1.64 20.16
CA PHE A 122 0.08 1.03 19.04
C PHE A 122 0.19 -0.49 19.03
N LEU A 123 1.36 -1.06 19.29
CA LEU A 123 1.54 -2.52 19.33
C LEU A 123 0.68 -3.19 20.40
N ARG A 124 0.46 -2.49 21.53
CA ARG A 124 -0.37 -2.93 22.67
C ARG A 124 -1.74 -2.28 22.69
N LEU A 125 -2.18 -1.67 21.59
CA LEU A 125 -3.46 -0.94 21.56
C LEU A 125 -4.64 -1.84 21.92
N GLN A 126 -4.60 -3.12 21.53
CA GLN A 126 -5.59 -4.13 21.91
C GLN A 126 -5.70 -4.28 23.44
N GLU A 127 -4.58 -4.31 24.17
CA GLU A 127 -4.55 -4.44 25.63
C GLU A 127 -4.99 -3.14 26.31
N LEU A 128 -4.56 -1.99 25.80
CA LEU A 128 -4.92 -0.68 26.35
C LEU A 128 -6.41 -0.38 26.18
N THR A 129 -6.97 -0.79 25.05
CA THR A 129 -8.39 -0.58 24.72
C THR A 129 -9.31 -1.68 25.26
N ASP A 130 -8.78 -2.87 25.55
CA ASP A 130 -9.54 -4.09 25.85
C ASP A 130 -10.64 -4.37 24.80
N ARG A 131 -10.31 -4.07 23.53
CA ARG A 131 -11.19 -4.22 22.36
C ARG A 131 -10.50 -5.01 21.27
N ASN A 132 -11.26 -5.63 20.38
CA ASN A 132 -10.71 -6.45 19.29
C ASN A 132 -10.19 -5.58 18.14
N VAL A 133 -9.07 -4.91 18.39
CA VAL A 133 -8.36 -4.07 17.43
C VAL A 133 -7.13 -4.83 16.94
N THR A 134 -6.91 -4.84 15.63
CA THR A 134 -5.66 -5.32 15.04
C THR A 134 -4.96 -4.15 14.36
N VAL A 135 -3.72 -3.87 14.77
CA VAL A 135 -2.87 -2.87 14.12
C VAL A 135 -2.00 -3.54 13.07
N VAL A 136 -2.05 -3.06 11.84
CA VAL A 136 -1.20 -3.51 10.73
C VAL A 136 -0.24 -2.39 10.39
N LEU A 137 1.05 -2.66 10.55
CA LEU A 137 2.13 -1.75 10.20
C LEU A 137 2.69 -2.16 8.84
N LEU A 138 2.69 -1.26 7.87
CA LEU A 138 3.35 -1.46 6.58
C LEU A 138 4.64 -0.65 6.56
N SER A 139 5.77 -1.28 6.23
CA SER A 139 7.04 -0.57 6.09
C SER A 139 7.91 -1.20 5.01
N GLU A 140 8.96 -0.50 4.62
CA GLU A 140 10.06 -1.05 3.80
C GLU A 140 11.20 -1.59 4.65
N ILE A 141 11.30 -1.11 5.89
CA ILE A 141 12.38 -1.45 6.79
C ILE A 141 12.05 -2.73 7.55
N VAL A 142 13.06 -3.56 7.81
CA VAL A 142 12.92 -4.77 8.64
C VAL A 142 12.57 -4.42 10.10
N TRP A 143 11.90 -5.37 10.78
CA TRP A 143 11.40 -5.18 12.15
C TRP A 143 12.50 -4.94 13.18
N GLU A 144 13.69 -5.51 12.98
CA GLU A 144 14.81 -5.40 13.91
C GLU A 144 15.22 -3.95 14.17
N LEU A 145 15.06 -3.09 13.16
CA LEU A 145 15.37 -1.66 13.26
C LEU A 145 14.25 -0.85 13.94
N PHE A 146 13.07 -1.44 14.21
CA PHE A 146 11.97 -0.82 14.96
C PHE A 146 12.11 -1.00 16.47
N ARG A 147 12.98 -1.89 16.95
CA ARG A 147 13.04 -2.24 18.38
C ARG A 147 13.54 -1.05 19.22
N PRO A 148 12.73 -0.52 20.15
CA PRO A 148 13.18 0.52 21.08
C PRO A 148 14.06 -0.10 22.18
N ASN A 149 14.89 0.74 22.80
CA ASN A 149 15.80 0.33 23.88
C ASN A 149 15.07 -0.25 25.11
N THR A 150 13.82 0.18 25.34
CA THR A 150 12.98 -0.24 26.46
C THR A 150 12.20 -1.54 26.21
N GLY A 151 12.38 -2.16 25.04
CA GLY A 151 11.60 -3.32 24.60
C GLY A 151 10.18 -2.95 24.19
N CYS A 152 9.56 -3.80 23.36
CA CYS A 152 8.18 -3.64 22.91
C CYS A 152 7.52 -5.01 22.70
N PHE A 153 6.20 -5.01 22.52
CA PHE A 153 5.47 -6.22 22.15
C PHE A 153 5.85 -6.63 20.73
N GLU A 154 6.29 -7.87 20.53
CA GLU A 154 6.73 -8.36 19.21
C GLU A 154 5.51 -8.66 18.31
N PRO A 155 5.32 -7.93 17.21
CA PRO A 155 4.26 -8.20 16.24
C PRO A 155 4.58 -9.45 15.42
N PHE A 156 3.55 -10.02 14.81
CA PHE A 156 3.74 -11.06 13.80
C PHE A 156 4.32 -10.44 12.52
N THR A 157 5.55 -10.80 12.14
CA THR A 157 6.23 -10.28 10.97
C THR A 157 5.87 -11.09 9.71
N LEU A 158 5.51 -10.39 8.64
CA LEU A 158 5.16 -10.97 7.35
C LEU A 158 5.98 -10.30 6.25
N TYR A 159 6.70 -11.11 5.48
CA TYR A 159 7.51 -10.63 4.37
C TYR A 159 6.72 -10.64 3.06
N PHE A 160 6.73 -9.51 2.34
CA PHE A 160 6.25 -9.40 0.97
C PHE A 160 7.45 -9.45 0.01
N PRO A 161 7.62 -10.55 -0.74
CA PRO A 161 8.75 -10.70 -1.66
C PRO A 161 8.62 -9.79 -2.88
N ASP A 162 9.76 -9.50 -3.49
CA ASP A 162 9.81 -8.73 -4.73
C ASP A 162 9.24 -9.51 -5.92
N TYR A 163 8.68 -8.77 -6.87
CA TYR A 163 8.21 -9.33 -8.11
C TYR A 163 9.37 -9.78 -9.00
N SER A 164 9.41 -11.08 -9.30
CA SER A 164 10.23 -11.63 -10.38
C SER A 164 9.87 -11.02 -11.74
N ILE A 165 10.78 -11.08 -12.70
CA ILE A 165 10.53 -10.63 -14.09
C ILE A 165 9.26 -11.26 -14.68
N GLY A 166 9.02 -12.55 -14.39
CA GLY A 166 7.82 -13.25 -14.87
C GLY A 166 6.53 -12.78 -14.18
N HIS A 167 6.60 -12.38 -12.91
CA HIS A 167 5.46 -11.76 -12.22
C HIS A 167 5.15 -10.38 -12.78
N LEU A 168 6.18 -9.55 -12.98
CA LEU A 168 6.04 -8.22 -13.58
C LEU A 168 5.42 -8.31 -14.98
N GLN A 169 5.90 -9.24 -15.81
CA GLN A 169 5.33 -9.46 -17.14
C GLN A 169 3.84 -9.79 -17.07
N LYS A 170 3.44 -10.74 -16.22
CA LYS A 170 2.01 -11.11 -16.06
C LYS A 170 1.16 -9.96 -15.59
N ILE A 171 1.61 -9.19 -14.59
CA ILE A 171 0.87 -8.05 -14.04
C ILE A 171 0.73 -6.94 -15.08
N LEU A 172 1.81 -6.59 -15.78
CA LEU A 172 1.77 -5.55 -16.81
C LEU A 172 0.89 -5.97 -18.00
N CYS A 173 0.92 -7.24 -18.40
CA CYS A 173 0.10 -7.74 -19.51
C CYS A 173 -1.41 -7.72 -19.22
N GLN A 174 -1.83 -7.72 -17.95
CA GLN A 174 -3.25 -7.62 -17.60
C GLN A 174 -3.85 -6.26 -17.96
N ASN A 175 -3.03 -5.20 -18.01
CA ASN A 175 -3.46 -3.84 -18.36
C ASN A 175 -3.33 -3.57 -19.86
N HIS A 176 -3.66 -4.56 -20.71
CA HIS A 176 -3.53 -4.39 -22.15
C HIS A 176 -4.63 -3.48 -22.73
N PRO A 177 -4.31 -2.64 -23.73
CA PRO A 177 -5.32 -1.91 -24.46
C PRO A 177 -6.22 -2.87 -25.24
N PRO A 178 -7.54 -2.61 -25.34
CA PRO A 178 -8.49 -3.48 -26.04
C PRO A 178 -8.29 -3.48 -27.57
N GLU A 179 -7.53 -2.53 -28.10
CA GLU A 179 -7.28 -2.32 -29.52
C GLU A 179 -6.35 -3.38 -30.15
N TYR A 180 -5.52 -4.05 -29.34
CA TYR A 180 -4.48 -4.97 -29.81
C TYR A 180 -4.58 -6.33 -29.14
N SER A 181 -4.05 -7.36 -29.81
CA SER A 181 -3.96 -8.71 -29.26
C SER A 181 -3.09 -8.76 -27.99
N ALA A 182 -3.50 -9.57 -27.01
CA ALA A 182 -2.74 -9.80 -25.79
C ALA A 182 -1.32 -10.34 -26.07
N ASP A 183 -1.16 -11.16 -27.12
CA ASP A 183 0.14 -11.70 -27.52
C ASP A 183 1.08 -10.60 -28.03
N PHE A 184 0.53 -9.62 -28.74
CA PHE A 184 1.28 -8.46 -29.24
C PHE A 184 1.78 -7.59 -28.09
N TYR A 185 0.90 -7.34 -27.12
CA TYR A 185 1.26 -6.59 -25.92
C TYR A 185 2.25 -7.36 -25.03
N ALA A 186 2.10 -8.68 -24.89
CA ALA A 186 3.04 -9.51 -24.15
C ALA A 186 4.45 -9.52 -24.76
N ALA A 187 4.55 -9.52 -26.10
CA ALA A 187 5.82 -9.38 -26.81
C ALA A 187 6.47 -8.01 -26.55
N TYR A 188 5.67 -6.94 -26.56
CA TYR A 188 6.11 -5.59 -26.21
C TYR A 188 6.65 -5.50 -24.78
N ILE A 189 5.90 -6.01 -23.79
CA ILE A 189 6.32 -5.99 -22.39
C ILE A 189 7.59 -6.82 -22.18
N ASN A 190 7.75 -7.95 -22.87
CA ASN A 190 8.98 -8.73 -22.79
C ASN A 190 10.21 -7.95 -23.30
N ILE A 191 10.05 -7.20 -24.40
CA ILE A 191 11.09 -6.29 -24.91
C ILE A 191 11.41 -5.20 -23.89
N LEU A 192 10.39 -4.57 -23.33
CA LEU A 192 10.54 -3.49 -22.36
C LEU A 192 11.26 -3.98 -21.10
N LEU A 193 10.82 -5.10 -20.53
CA LEU A 193 11.48 -5.71 -19.37
C LEU A 193 12.92 -6.13 -19.70
N GLY A 194 13.20 -6.63 -20.90
CA GLY A 194 14.56 -6.96 -21.34
C GLY A 194 15.55 -5.79 -21.27
N VAL A 195 15.08 -4.55 -21.49
CA VAL A 195 15.90 -3.34 -21.43
C VAL A 195 15.91 -2.70 -20.04
N PHE A 196 14.73 -2.55 -19.42
CA PHE A 196 14.58 -1.77 -18.19
C PHE A 196 14.76 -2.57 -16.90
N TYR A 197 14.60 -3.91 -16.91
CA TYR A 197 14.61 -4.72 -15.68
C TYR A 197 15.93 -4.67 -14.90
N MET A 198 17.06 -4.44 -15.59
CA MET A 198 18.36 -4.30 -14.94
C MET A 198 18.49 -3.01 -14.12
N VAL A 199 17.58 -2.05 -14.32
CA VAL A 199 17.76 -0.65 -13.92
C VAL A 199 16.56 -0.14 -13.11
N CYS A 200 15.35 -0.47 -13.53
CA CYS A 200 14.12 -0.16 -12.80
C CYS A 200 13.35 -1.45 -12.49
N ARG A 201 13.11 -1.71 -11.21
CA ARG A 201 12.25 -2.81 -10.72
C ARG A 201 10.93 -2.33 -10.13
N ASP A 202 10.68 -1.02 -10.18
CA ASP A 202 9.41 -0.46 -9.72
C ASP A 202 8.31 -0.72 -10.76
N LEU A 203 7.26 -1.42 -10.32
CA LEU A 203 6.10 -1.73 -11.15
C LEU A 203 5.40 -0.47 -11.66
N LYS A 204 5.28 0.59 -10.84
CA LYS A 204 4.60 1.83 -11.23
C LYS A 204 5.35 2.55 -12.34
N GLU A 205 6.67 2.66 -12.19
CA GLU A 205 7.53 3.25 -13.22
C GLU A 205 7.52 2.42 -14.50
N LEU A 206 7.62 1.11 -14.39
CA LEU A 206 7.54 0.22 -15.57
C LEU A 206 6.18 0.35 -16.28
N GLN A 207 5.08 0.49 -15.54
CA GLN A 207 3.75 0.71 -16.12
C GLN A 207 3.67 2.06 -16.85
N HIS A 208 4.19 3.14 -16.24
CA HIS A 208 4.23 4.45 -16.85
C HIS A 208 5.09 4.47 -18.12
N LEU A 209 6.29 3.87 -18.06
CA LEU A 209 7.18 3.72 -19.22
C LEU A 209 6.56 2.86 -20.33
N ALA A 210 5.83 1.81 -19.95
CA ALA A 210 5.10 0.98 -20.89
C ALA A 210 4.03 1.79 -21.63
N ALA A 211 3.23 2.60 -20.92
CA ALA A 211 2.21 3.44 -21.54
C ALA A 211 2.82 4.51 -22.47
N LEU A 212 3.90 5.18 -22.05
CA LEU A 212 4.55 6.23 -22.83
C LEU A 212 5.13 5.71 -24.16
N ASN A 213 5.85 4.58 -24.09
CA ASN A 213 6.54 4.03 -25.25
C ASN A 213 5.65 3.16 -26.16
N PHE A 214 4.45 2.80 -25.71
CA PHE A 214 3.53 1.96 -26.49
C PHE A 214 3.07 2.63 -27.79
N SER A 215 2.83 3.95 -27.75
CA SER A 215 2.49 4.76 -28.93
C SER A 215 3.51 4.61 -30.06
N LYS A 216 4.80 4.63 -29.71
CA LYS A 216 5.90 4.51 -30.65
C LYS A 216 6.14 3.07 -31.11
N TYR A 217 5.79 2.09 -30.28
CA TYR A 217 5.84 0.68 -30.66
C TYR A 217 4.84 0.35 -31.77
N CYS A 218 3.65 0.96 -31.71
CA CYS A 218 2.57 0.71 -32.66
C CYS A 218 2.72 1.49 -33.98
N GLU A 219 3.55 2.53 -34.02
CA GLU A 219 3.74 3.39 -35.19
C GLU A 219 4.04 2.64 -36.51
N PRO A 220 4.93 1.62 -36.55
CA PRO A 220 5.20 0.86 -37.79
C PRO A 220 4.03 -0.02 -38.23
N VAL A 221 3.19 -0.45 -37.28
CA VAL A 221 1.98 -1.25 -37.56
C VAL A 221 0.90 -0.36 -38.17
N VAL A 222 0.70 0.83 -37.60
CA VAL A 222 -0.24 1.84 -38.13
C VAL A 222 0.17 2.33 -39.53
N ARG A 223 1.48 2.46 -39.79
CA ARG A 223 2.01 2.82 -41.12
C ARG A 223 1.96 1.69 -42.15
N GLY A 224 1.62 0.46 -41.74
CA GLY A 224 1.60 -0.71 -42.63
C GLY A 224 2.98 -1.23 -43.03
N GLU A 225 4.06 -0.78 -42.36
CA GLU A 225 5.44 -1.19 -42.63
C GLU A 225 5.77 -2.56 -42.01
N ALA A 226 5.02 -2.96 -40.98
CA ALA A 226 5.17 -4.24 -40.28
C ALA A 226 3.81 -4.82 -39.86
N ASN A 227 3.68 -6.14 -39.92
CA ASN A 227 2.54 -6.85 -39.34
C ASN A 227 2.74 -7.04 -37.83
N GLU A 228 1.65 -7.26 -37.09
CA GLU A 228 1.67 -7.56 -35.64
C GLU A 228 2.56 -8.78 -35.28
N ARG A 229 2.79 -9.68 -36.24
CA ARG A 229 3.62 -10.88 -36.07
C ARG A 229 5.12 -10.63 -36.28
N ASP A 230 5.51 -9.49 -36.85
CA ASP A 230 6.90 -9.14 -37.16
C ASP A 230 7.64 -8.56 -35.94
N THR A 231 7.66 -9.31 -34.84
CA THR A 231 8.25 -8.92 -33.54
C THR A 231 9.71 -8.45 -33.64
N ARG A 232 10.49 -9.05 -34.54
CA ARG A 232 11.91 -8.68 -34.76
C ARG A 232 12.09 -7.30 -35.39
N LYS A 233 11.21 -6.90 -36.31
CA LYS A 233 11.28 -5.58 -36.96
C LYS A 233 10.86 -4.49 -35.98
N LEU A 234 9.79 -4.75 -35.23
CA LEU A 234 9.31 -3.86 -34.18
C LEU A 234 10.34 -3.67 -33.08
N TRP A 235 11.02 -4.75 -32.66
CA TRP A 235 12.12 -4.69 -31.71
C TRP A 235 13.26 -3.78 -32.17
N LYS A 236 13.76 -3.98 -33.40
CA LYS A 236 14.85 -3.15 -33.94
C LYS A 236 14.50 -1.66 -34.03
N ASN A 237 13.24 -1.32 -34.28
CA ASN A 237 12.80 0.06 -34.35
C ASN A 237 12.76 0.73 -32.97
N ILE A 238 12.26 0.01 -31.96
CA ILE A 238 12.04 0.58 -30.63
C ILE A 238 13.25 0.48 -29.70
N GLU A 239 14.12 -0.53 -29.87
CA GLU A 239 15.31 -0.74 -29.02
C GLU A 239 16.18 0.51 -28.85
N PRO A 240 16.61 1.23 -29.91
CA PRO A 240 17.44 2.43 -29.74
C PRO A 240 16.67 3.55 -29.01
N HIS A 241 15.35 3.62 -29.19
CA HIS A 241 14.52 4.58 -28.49
C HIS A 241 14.41 4.27 -26.99
N LEU A 242 14.23 3.00 -26.62
CA LEU A 242 14.17 2.59 -25.22
C LEU A 242 15.51 2.83 -24.51
N LYS A 243 16.64 2.54 -25.17
CA LYS A 243 17.97 2.85 -24.63
C LYS A 243 18.18 4.36 -24.42
N LYS A 244 17.69 5.19 -25.33
CA LYS A 244 17.71 6.65 -25.16
C LYS A 244 16.80 7.10 -24.01
N ALA A 245 15.59 6.55 -23.93
CA ALA A 245 14.63 6.83 -22.87
C ALA A 245 15.21 6.46 -21.50
N MET A 246 15.84 5.30 -21.38
CA MET A 246 16.53 4.82 -20.18
C MET A 246 17.56 5.81 -19.64
N GLN A 247 18.36 6.44 -20.52
CA GLN A 247 19.32 7.47 -20.11
C GLN A 247 18.66 8.76 -19.62
N THR A 248 17.47 9.09 -20.13
CA THR A 248 16.74 10.31 -19.79
C THR A 248 15.77 10.17 -18.62
N VAL A 249 15.31 8.95 -18.31
CA VAL A 249 14.33 8.70 -17.24
C VAL A 249 14.92 9.04 -15.87
N TYR A 250 16.20 8.75 -15.64
CA TYR A 250 16.90 9.18 -14.43
C TYR A 250 16.97 10.70 -14.25
N LEU A 251 16.90 11.50 -15.32
CA LEU A 251 16.96 12.95 -15.20
C LEU A 251 15.66 13.55 -14.66
N ARG A 252 14.53 12.83 -14.76
CA ARG A 252 13.24 13.28 -14.20
C ARG A 252 13.11 13.04 -12.70
N GLU A 253 13.85 12.09 -12.13
CA GLU A 253 13.88 11.89 -10.66
C GLU A 253 14.73 12.96 -9.93
N ILE A 254 15.54 13.74 -10.66
CA ILE A 254 16.47 14.73 -10.10
C ILE A 254 15.93 16.17 -10.30
N SER A 255 14.72 16.35 -10.83
CA SER A 255 14.08 17.68 -11.03
C SER A 255 12.91 17.90 -10.08
#